data_AF-I4EGF9-F1
#
_entry.id   AF-I4EGF9-F1
#
_cell.length_a   1.000
_cell.length_b   1.000
_cell.length_c   1.000
_cell.angle_alpha   90.00
_cell.angle_beta   90.00
_cell.angle_gamma   90.00
#
_symmetry.space_group_name_H-M   'P 1'
#
loop_
_entity.id
_entity.type
_entity.pdbx_description
1 polymer ?
#
loop_
_entity_poly.entity_id
_entity_poly.type
_entity_poly.pdbx_seq_one_letter_code
_entity_poly.pdbx_strand_id
1 'polypeptide(L)'
;MFRSASYRFPLPRLLLILAIGCLSLVVIAKTGATTPTSAEDDTRALFKLDGHEYPDIVARVNGKPISGLALAQRVFIFQHSPSTPKSINQSNVQQAALDQLIREAVLIGSANEVGITASDKEVADFAVEQQKAILNGDDPIARDLYAAAAARLGVSSQGVVADPRALHTYRYGMILGRMYDFVRGTLPEDQRMDPEAFEKAVGDFVEQHAKDVQILIEP
;
A
#
# COMPACT_ATOMS: atom_id res chain seq x y z
N MET A 1 -10.68 14.02 -41.76
CA MET A 1 -11.73 14.19 -40.73
C MET A 1 -11.68 12.94 -39.84
N PHE A 2 -10.81 12.94 -38.83
CA PHE A 2 -10.65 11.79 -37.93
C PHE A 2 -11.47 12.04 -36.66
N ARG A 3 -12.47 11.19 -36.42
CA ARG A 3 -13.28 11.21 -35.20
C ARG A 3 -12.41 10.64 -34.06
N SER A 4 -12.15 11.45 -33.03
CA SER A 4 -11.54 10.97 -31.78
C SER A 4 -12.57 10.10 -31.05
N ALA A 5 -12.29 8.82 -30.90
CA ALA A 5 -13.03 7.97 -29.98
C ALA A 5 -12.53 8.27 -28.56
N SER A 6 -13.31 9.06 -27.82
CA SER A 6 -13.10 9.30 -26.39
C SER A 6 -13.41 8.02 -25.62
N TYR A 7 -12.44 7.11 -25.52
CA TYR A 7 -12.55 5.93 -24.66
C TYR A 7 -12.39 6.37 -23.20
N ARG A 8 -13.52 6.68 -22.55
CA ARG A 8 -13.64 6.68 -21.09
C ARG A 8 -13.67 5.22 -20.63
N PHE A 9 -12.51 4.64 -20.38
CA PHE A 9 -12.43 3.37 -19.65
C PHE A 9 -12.58 3.66 -18.14
N PRO A 10 -13.38 2.86 -17.42
CA PRO A 10 -13.48 3.00 -15.99
C PRO A 10 -12.15 2.53 -15.40
N LEU A 11 -11.49 3.42 -14.66
CA LEU A 11 -10.45 3.09 -13.68
C LEU A 11 -11.14 2.78 -12.33
N PRO A 12 -11.51 1.52 -12.01
CA PRO A 12 -11.78 1.18 -10.63
C PRO A 12 -11.00 -0.07 -10.24
N ARG A 13 -10.37 -0.01 -9.06
CA ARG A 13 -9.96 -1.14 -8.16
C ARG A 13 -8.47 -1.32 -7.90
N LEU A 14 -7.56 -1.09 -8.84
CA LEU A 14 -6.13 -1.33 -8.58
C LEU A 14 -5.46 -0.24 -7.72
N LEU A 15 -5.89 1.02 -7.86
CA LEU A 15 -5.42 2.14 -7.03
C LEU A 15 -6.05 2.19 -5.63
N LEU A 16 -7.11 1.41 -5.36
CA LEU A 16 -7.75 1.36 -4.04
C LEU A 16 -6.90 0.59 -3.01
N ILE A 17 -6.04 -0.33 -3.48
CA ILE A 17 -5.29 -1.24 -2.60
C ILE A 17 -4.01 -0.59 -2.01
N LEU A 18 -3.41 0.37 -2.71
CA LEU A 18 -2.12 0.96 -2.30
C LEU A 18 -2.23 2.10 -1.27
N ALA A 19 -3.31 2.90 -1.30
CA ALA A 19 -3.56 3.90 -0.26
C ALA A 19 -3.92 3.28 1.10
N ILE A 20 -4.35 2.01 1.06
CA ILE A 20 -4.81 1.26 2.21
C ILE A 20 -3.67 0.44 2.84
N GLY A 21 -2.57 0.17 2.13
CA GLY A 21 -1.37 -0.45 2.70
C GLY A 21 -0.70 0.39 3.80
N CYS A 22 -1.00 1.69 3.84
CA CYS A 22 -0.41 2.62 4.79
C CYS A 22 -1.46 3.11 5.84
N LEU A 23 -2.74 2.73 5.68
CA LEU A 23 -3.84 3.01 6.63
C LEU A 23 -4.85 1.84 6.82
N SER A 24 -4.41 0.58 6.66
CA SER A 24 -5.10 -0.70 6.97
C SER A 24 -5.88 -1.39 5.84
N LEU A 25 -5.28 -2.44 5.26
CA LEU A 25 -5.93 -3.65 4.67
C LEU A 25 -7.13 -3.46 3.70
N VAL A 26 -6.94 -3.76 2.41
CA VAL A 26 -8.06 -4.27 1.59
C VAL A 26 -7.96 -5.79 1.61
N VAL A 27 -8.67 -6.42 2.55
CA VAL A 27 -9.00 -7.85 2.42
C VAL A 27 -10.13 -7.95 1.41
N ILE A 28 -9.83 -8.50 0.24
CA ILE A 28 -10.85 -8.89 -0.73
C ILE A 28 -11.63 -10.07 -0.14
N ALA A 29 -12.83 -9.81 0.38
CA ALA A 29 -13.79 -10.87 0.71
C ALA A 29 -14.92 -10.89 -0.33
N LYS A 30 -14.74 -11.71 -1.37
CA LYS A 30 -15.88 -12.35 -2.04
C LYS A 30 -16.42 -13.39 -1.06
N THR A 31 -17.58 -13.13 -0.45
CA THR A 31 -18.71 -14.05 -0.17
C THR A 31 -19.51 -13.56 1.04
N GLY A 32 -20.80 -13.29 0.81
CA GLY A 32 -21.94 -13.63 1.69
C GLY A 32 -21.96 -13.19 3.16
N ALA A 33 -23.14 -12.75 3.61
CA ALA A 33 -23.42 -12.31 4.97
C ALA A 33 -23.15 -13.37 6.08
N THR A 34 -22.95 -12.83 7.30
CA THR A 34 -23.09 -13.40 8.66
C THR A 34 -21.80 -13.75 9.44
N THR A 35 -21.83 -13.45 10.75
CA THR A 35 -20.86 -13.74 11.84
C THR A 35 -19.69 -12.75 11.95
N PRO A 36 -19.23 -12.35 13.17
CA PRO A 36 -17.94 -11.68 13.32
C PRO A 36 -16.90 -12.63 12.73
N THR A 37 -16.36 -12.27 11.58
CA THR A 37 -15.43 -13.13 10.84
C THR A 37 -14.03 -12.97 11.43
N SER A 38 -13.15 -13.95 11.20
CA SER A 38 -11.73 -13.88 11.61
C SER A 38 -11.06 -12.55 11.23
N ALA A 39 -11.58 -11.85 10.22
CA ALA A 39 -11.16 -10.52 9.81
C ALA A 39 -11.22 -9.45 10.93
N GLU A 40 -12.18 -9.48 11.86
CA GLU A 40 -12.23 -8.53 12.98
C GLU A 40 -11.11 -8.78 14.01
N ASP A 41 -10.82 -10.05 14.29
CA ASP A 41 -9.76 -10.47 15.20
C ASP A 41 -8.37 -10.24 14.58
N ASP A 42 -8.20 -10.56 13.30
CA ASP A 42 -6.96 -10.30 12.54
C ASP A 42 -6.69 -8.79 12.44
N THR A 43 -7.73 -7.99 12.26
CA THR A 43 -7.65 -6.53 12.28
C THR A 43 -7.17 -6.02 13.64
N ARG A 44 -7.77 -6.52 14.73
CA ARG A 44 -7.36 -6.15 16.09
C ARG A 44 -5.92 -6.61 16.39
N ALA A 45 -5.51 -7.76 15.87
CA ALA A 45 -4.16 -8.28 16.00
C ALA A 45 -3.14 -7.42 15.25
N LEU A 46 -3.39 -7.05 13.99
CA LEU A 46 -2.55 -6.13 13.21
C LEU A 46 -2.30 -4.83 13.98
N PHE A 47 -3.35 -4.26 14.59
CA PHE A 47 -3.21 -3.02 15.33
C PHE A 47 -2.52 -3.15 16.69
N LYS A 48 -2.40 -4.36 17.23
CA LYS A 48 -1.65 -4.62 18.47
C LYS A 48 -0.17 -4.91 18.22
N LEU A 49 0.27 -5.04 16.97
CA LEU A 49 1.68 -5.18 16.64
C LEU A 49 2.43 -3.93 17.09
N ASP A 50 3.40 -4.12 17.96
CA ASP A 50 4.33 -3.11 18.47
C ASP A 50 5.72 -3.20 17.81
N GLY A 51 5.96 -4.26 17.04
CA GLY A 51 7.19 -4.47 16.29
C GLY A 51 8.36 -5.00 17.14
N HIS A 52 8.13 -5.40 18.39
CA HIS A 52 9.19 -5.92 19.28
C HIS A 52 9.85 -7.22 18.80
N GLU A 53 9.22 -7.90 17.85
CA GLU A 53 9.79 -9.08 17.17
C GLU A 53 11.01 -8.73 16.29
N TYR A 54 11.16 -7.45 15.91
CA TYR A 54 12.23 -6.96 15.06
C TYR A 54 13.02 -5.82 15.73
N PRO A 55 14.28 -5.58 15.33
CA PRO A 55 15.00 -4.36 15.71
C PRO A 55 14.26 -3.10 15.24
N ASP A 56 14.50 -1.97 15.92
CA ASP A 56 13.88 -0.68 15.59
C ASP A 56 14.04 -0.31 14.11
N ILE A 57 15.19 -0.65 13.52
CA ILE A 57 15.50 -0.46 12.10
C ILE A 57 15.92 -1.80 11.52
N VAL A 58 15.20 -2.26 10.49
CA VAL A 58 15.46 -3.55 9.82
C VAL A 58 16.22 -3.39 8.51
N ALA A 59 16.11 -2.22 7.87
CA ALA A 59 16.88 -1.88 6.70
C ALA A 59 17.05 -0.36 6.55
N ARG A 60 17.97 0.06 5.69
CA ARG A 60 18.09 1.44 5.20
C ARG A 60 18.10 1.43 3.68
N VAL A 61 17.34 2.34 3.08
CA VAL A 61 17.26 2.53 1.63
C VAL A 61 17.57 3.98 1.33
N ASN A 62 18.67 4.23 0.61
CA ASN A 62 19.19 5.57 0.33
C ASN A 62 19.28 6.43 1.61
N GLY A 63 19.76 5.83 2.70
CA GLY A 63 19.88 6.44 4.03
C GLY A 63 18.59 6.53 4.85
N LYS A 64 17.40 6.28 4.27
CA LYS A 64 16.11 6.32 4.97
C LYS A 64 15.84 5.00 5.69
N PRO A 65 15.44 5.00 6.97
CA PRO A 65 15.20 3.78 7.73
C PRO A 65 13.87 3.12 7.34
N ILE A 66 13.88 1.80 7.29
CA ILE A 66 12.69 0.94 7.35
C ILE A 66 12.62 0.38 8.76
N SER A 67 11.53 0.68 9.48
CA SER A 67 11.36 0.30 10.88
C SER A 67 10.93 -1.16 11.05
N GLY A 68 11.27 -1.77 12.19
CA GLY A 68 10.76 -3.10 12.58
C GLY A 68 9.23 -3.19 12.62
N LEU A 69 8.55 -2.14 13.09
CA LEU A 69 7.09 -2.07 13.08
C LEU A 69 6.50 -2.18 11.66
N ALA A 70 7.10 -1.50 10.68
CA ALA A 70 6.65 -1.57 9.29
C ALA A 70 6.81 -2.99 8.71
N LEU A 71 7.90 -3.68 9.07
CA LEU A 71 8.11 -5.07 8.68
C LEU A 71 7.08 -5.99 9.33
N ALA A 72 6.86 -5.89 10.65
CA ALA A 72 5.86 -6.69 11.37
C ALA A 72 4.46 -6.53 10.75
N GLN A 73 4.05 -5.29 10.47
CA GLN A 73 2.78 -5.01 9.82
C GLN A 73 2.68 -5.66 8.44
N ARG A 74 3.74 -5.58 7.63
CA ARG A 74 3.75 -6.18 6.29
C ARG A 74 3.75 -7.71 6.33
N VAL A 75 4.51 -8.31 7.22
CA VAL A 75 4.53 -9.76 7.46
C VAL A 75 3.14 -10.24 7.87
N PHE A 76 2.51 -9.56 8.82
CA PHE A 76 1.16 -9.87 9.23
C PHE A 76 0.18 -9.83 8.06
N ILE A 77 0.22 -8.76 7.24
CA ILE A 77 -0.63 -8.62 6.05
C ILE A 77 -0.42 -9.79 5.09
N PHE A 78 0.82 -10.20 4.85
CA PHE A 78 1.11 -11.32 3.97
C PHE A 78 0.61 -12.64 4.54
N GLN A 79 0.80 -12.92 5.83
CA GLN A 79 0.33 -14.15 6.48
C GLN A 79 -1.19 -14.30 6.46
N HIS A 80 -1.91 -13.17 6.54
CA HIS A 80 -3.37 -13.15 6.62
C HIS A 80 -4.04 -12.79 5.27
N SER A 81 -3.26 -12.64 4.21
CA SER A 81 -3.82 -12.38 2.87
C SER A 81 -4.38 -13.67 2.26
N PRO A 82 -5.62 -13.64 1.72
CA PRO A 82 -6.23 -14.81 1.10
C PRO A 82 -5.51 -15.27 -0.18
N SER A 83 -4.65 -14.41 -0.75
CA SER A 83 -3.83 -14.73 -1.92
C SER A 83 -2.50 -15.39 -1.57
N THR A 84 -2.12 -15.44 -0.29
CA THR A 84 -0.88 -16.10 0.15
C THR A 84 -1.16 -17.60 0.33
N PRO A 85 -0.47 -18.49 -0.39
CA PRO A 85 -0.58 -19.92 -0.15
C PRO A 85 -0.29 -20.23 1.33
N LYS A 86 -1.19 -20.97 1.99
CA LYS A 86 -1.06 -21.36 3.42
C LYS A 86 0.22 -22.15 3.73
N SER A 87 0.93 -22.61 2.71
CA SER A 87 2.17 -23.40 2.80
C SER A 87 3.46 -22.57 2.65
N ILE A 88 3.40 -21.23 2.59
CA ILE A 88 4.63 -20.43 2.50
C ILE A 88 5.38 -20.47 3.84
N ASN A 89 6.67 -20.79 3.78
CA ASN A 89 7.60 -20.75 4.90
C ASN A 89 7.68 -19.32 5.49
N GLN A 90 7.65 -19.16 6.82
CA GLN A 90 7.69 -17.85 7.49
C GLN A 90 8.88 -16.97 7.05
N SER A 91 10.08 -17.55 6.89
CA SER A 91 11.26 -16.80 6.40
C SER A 91 11.03 -16.25 4.97
N ASN A 92 10.32 -16.99 4.11
CA ASN A 92 9.94 -16.49 2.78
C ASN A 92 8.93 -15.34 2.85
N VAL A 93 8.04 -15.32 3.85
CA VAL A 93 7.09 -14.22 4.05
C VAL A 93 7.79 -12.96 4.54
N GLN A 94 8.71 -13.11 5.50
CA GLN A 94 9.50 -12.00 6.03
C GLN A 94 10.35 -11.37 4.94
N GLN A 95 11.07 -12.18 4.16
CA GLN A 95 11.89 -11.66 3.06
C GLN A 95 11.05 -10.94 2.02
N ALA A 96 9.93 -11.55 1.58
CA ALA A 96 9.05 -10.91 0.61
C ALA A 96 8.45 -9.59 1.13
N ALA A 97 8.11 -9.52 2.42
CA ALA A 97 7.62 -8.30 3.06
C ALA A 97 8.70 -7.21 3.08
N LEU A 98 9.94 -7.57 3.41
CA LEU A 98 11.08 -6.65 3.39
C LEU A 98 11.40 -6.15 1.98
N ASP A 99 11.44 -7.05 1.00
CA ASP A 99 11.68 -6.72 -0.41
C ASP A 99 10.61 -5.74 -0.94
N GLN A 100 9.34 -5.94 -0.58
CA GLN A 100 8.28 -5.00 -0.91
C GLN A 100 8.52 -3.63 -0.27
N LEU A 101 8.88 -3.57 1.02
CA LEU A 101 9.15 -2.30 1.70
C LEU A 101 10.34 -1.56 1.08
N ILE A 102 11.40 -2.28 0.71
CA ILE A 102 12.57 -1.71 0.01
C ILE A 102 12.15 -1.13 -1.34
N ARG A 103 11.42 -1.90 -2.15
CA ARG A 103 10.89 -1.47 -3.44
C ARG A 103 10.04 -0.20 -3.30
N GLU A 104 9.09 -0.18 -2.37
CA GLU A 104 8.23 0.99 -2.13
C GLU A 104 9.06 2.21 -1.70
N ALA A 105 10.07 2.02 -0.83
CA ALA A 105 10.96 3.08 -0.38
C ALA A 105 11.78 3.68 -1.53
N VAL A 106 12.28 2.85 -2.47
CA VAL A 106 12.97 3.32 -3.68
C VAL A 106 12.03 4.10 -4.59
N LEU A 107 10.85 3.55 -4.90
CA LEU A 107 9.87 4.23 -5.76
C LEU A 107 9.48 5.61 -5.21
N ILE A 108 9.15 5.69 -3.93
CA ILE A 108 8.82 6.95 -3.26
C ILE A 108 10.02 7.90 -3.21
N GLY A 109 11.21 7.38 -2.97
CA GLY A 109 12.45 8.15 -2.97
C GLY A 109 12.74 8.81 -4.33
N SER A 110 12.45 8.11 -5.41
CA SER A 110 12.69 8.55 -6.79
C SER A 110 11.60 9.43 -7.38
N ALA A 111 10.44 9.57 -6.72
CA ALA A 111 9.28 10.27 -7.28
C ALA A 111 9.60 11.69 -7.74
N ASN A 112 10.32 12.47 -6.93
CA ASN A 112 10.72 13.83 -7.31
C ASN A 112 11.71 13.86 -8.48
N GLU A 113 12.60 12.87 -8.59
CA GLU A 113 13.59 12.79 -9.68
C GLU A 113 12.89 12.60 -11.05
N VAL A 114 11.74 11.92 -11.07
CA VAL A 114 10.93 11.67 -12.27
C VAL A 114 9.72 12.62 -12.40
N GLY A 115 9.65 13.66 -11.57
CA GLY A 115 8.59 14.67 -11.65
C GLY A 115 7.21 14.23 -11.12
N ILE A 116 7.13 13.11 -10.40
CA ILE A 116 5.91 12.67 -9.73
C ILE A 116 5.78 13.38 -8.39
N THR A 117 4.69 14.12 -8.23
CA THR A 117 4.33 14.82 -7.00
C THR A 117 2.84 14.63 -6.72
N ALA A 118 2.37 15.04 -5.55
CA ALA A 118 0.95 15.19 -5.24
C ALA A 118 0.77 16.45 -4.39
N SER A 119 -0.07 17.37 -4.84
CA SER A 119 -0.39 18.61 -4.13
C SER A 119 -1.28 18.35 -2.92
N ASP A 120 -1.26 19.28 -1.96
CA ASP A 120 -2.06 19.18 -0.73
C ASP A 120 -3.56 19.08 -1.05
N LYS A 121 -4.01 19.83 -2.06
CA LYS A 121 -5.40 19.79 -2.53
C LYS A 121 -5.77 18.43 -3.12
N GLU A 122 -4.94 17.86 -4.00
CA GLU A 122 -5.20 16.53 -4.58
C GLU A 122 -5.27 15.46 -3.49
N VAL A 123 -4.39 15.54 -2.49
CA VAL A 123 -4.36 14.59 -1.37
C VAL A 123 -5.61 14.71 -0.51
N ALA A 124 -6.04 15.94 -0.19
CA ALA A 124 -7.25 16.17 0.59
C ALA A 124 -8.51 15.71 -0.16
N ASP A 125 -8.62 16.04 -1.45
CA ASP A 125 -9.75 15.63 -2.30
C ASP A 125 -9.80 14.09 -2.39
N PHE A 126 -8.66 13.43 -2.62
CA PHE A 126 -8.56 11.97 -2.62
C PHE A 126 -8.92 11.34 -1.26
N ALA A 127 -8.44 11.90 -0.15
CA ALA A 127 -8.76 11.41 1.18
C ALA A 127 -10.27 11.45 1.47
N VAL A 128 -10.94 12.54 1.07
CA VAL A 128 -12.40 12.70 1.20
C VAL A 128 -13.14 11.69 0.31
N GLU A 129 -12.68 11.47 -0.93
CA GLU A 129 -13.26 10.45 -1.81
C GLU A 129 -13.13 9.05 -1.23
N GLN A 130 -11.97 8.70 -0.69
CA GLN A 130 -11.75 7.40 -0.05
C GLN A 130 -12.60 7.23 1.21
N GLN A 131 -12.68 8.25 2.07
CA GLN A 131 -13.56 8.22 3.23
C GLN A 131 -15.01 7.98 2.83
N LYS A 132 -15.50 8.70 1.81
CA LYS A 132 -16.87 8.51 1.30
C LYS A 132 -17.08 7.09 0.76
N ALA A 133 -16.12 6.57 -0.01
CA ALA A 133 -16.19 5.22 -0.56
C ALA A 133 -16.22 4.15 0.54
N ILE A 134 -15.45 4.34 1.61
CA ILE A 134 -15.41 3.41 2.75
C ILE A 134 -16.70 3.52 3.58
N LEU A 135 -17.04 4.73 4.05
CA LEU A 135 -18.17 4.93 4.97
C LEU A 135 -19.53 4.63 4.33
N ASN A 136 -19.67 4.88 3.03
CA ASN A 136 -20.91 4.61 2.29
C ASN A 136 -20.88 3.30 1.49
N GLY A 137 -19.73 2.62 1.42
CA GLY A 137 -19.61 1.33 0.75
C GLY A 137 -20.28 0.23 1.55
N ASP A 138 -20.57 -0.91 0.93
CA ASP A 138 -21.27 -2.03 1.58
C ASP A 138 -20.34 -2.94 2.41
N ASP A 139 -19.03 -2.71 2.37
CA ASP A 139 -18.02 -3.55 3.04
C ASP A 139 -17.89 -3.19 4.54
N PRO A 140 -18.41 -4.01 5.47
CA PRO A 140 -18.28 -3.75 6.90
C PRO A 140 -16.83 -3.80 7.38
N ILE A 141 -15.99 -4.66 6.80
CA ILE A 141 -14.60 -4.83 7.22
C ILE A 141 -13.82 -3.54 6.95
N ALA A 142 -14.00 -2.95 5.76
CA ALA A 142 -13.37 -1.68 5.41
C ALA A 142 -13.78 -0.54 6.35
N ARG A 143 -15.05 -0.49 6.77
CA ARG A 143 -15.54 0.52 7.73
C ARG A 143 -14.94 0.32 9.12
N ASP A 144 -14.85 -0.91 9.60
CA ASP A 144 -14.29 -1.22 10.92
C ASP A 144 -12.79 -0.94 10.98
N LEU A 145 -12.06 -1.28 9.93
CA LEU A 145 -10.64 -0.92 9.76
C LEU A 145 -10.44 0.58 9.82
N TYR A 146 -11.28 1.33 9.10
CA TYR A 146 -11.21 2.78 9.07
C TYR A 146 -11.55 3.41 10.43
N ALA A 147 -12.54 2.88 11.14
CA ALA A 147 -12.90 3.32 12.49
C ALA A 147 -11.78 3.01 13.50
N ALA A 148 -11.15 1.84 13.42
CA ALA A 148 -10.02 1.47 14.26
C ALA A 148 -8.80 2.37 14.00
N ALA A 149 -8.51 2.68 12.72
CA ALA A 149 -7.46 3.63 12.37
C ALA A 149 -7.76 5.04 12.90
N ALA A 150 -9.02 5.50 12.81
CA ALA A 150 -9.45 6.78 13.39
C ALA A 150 -9.23 6.82 14.91
N ALA A 151 -9.62 5.75 15.62
CA ALA A 151 -9.43 5.62 17.06
C ALA A 151 -7.94 5.70 17.47
N ARG A 152 -7.03 5.10 16.69
CA ARG A 152 -5.57 5.20 16.93
C ARG A 152 -5.03 6.61 16.75
N LEU A 153 -5.60 7.36 15.83
CA LEU A 153 -5.28 8.77 15.63
C LEU A 153 -5.90 9.66 16.72
N GLY A 154 -6.83 9.14 17.53
CA GLY A 154 -7.58 9.91 18.52
C GLY A 154 -8.63 10.82 17.88
N VAL A 155 -9.14 10.46 16.70
CA VAL A 155 -10.15 11.22 15.95
C VAL A 155 -11.37 10.35 15.65
N SER A 156 -12.50 10.98 15.29
CA SER A 156 -13.65 10.27 14.74
C SER A 156 -13.36 9.81 13.31
N SER A 157 -14.09 8.81 12.81
CA SER A 157 -13.98 8.36 11.41
C SER A 157 -14.14 9.51 10.42
N GLN A 158 -15.05 10.45 10.68
CA GLN A 158 -15.24 11.64 9.85
C GLN A 158 -14.03 12.61 9.93
N GLY A 159 -13.33 12.66 11.07
CA GLY A 159 -12.19 13.54 11.31
C GLY A 159 -10.87 13.08 10.69
N VAL A 160 -10.76 11.82 10.25
CA VAL A 160 -9.52 11.26 9.69
C VAL A 160 -8.96 12.08 8.53
N VAL A 161 -9.82 12.54 7.61
CA VAL A 161 -9.39 13.28 6.41
C VAL A 161 -8.84 14.68 6.71
N ALA A 162 -9.02 15.18 7.93
CA ALA A 162 -8.42 16.43 8.39
C ALA A 162 -7.14 16.22 9.21
N ASP A 163 -6.80 14.97 9.58
CA ASP A 163 -5.61 14.66 10.35
C ASP A 163 -4.34 14.72 9.47
N PRO A 164 -3.33 15.52 9.82
CA PRO A 164 -2.10 15.63 9.02
C PRO A 164 -1.36 14.30 8.84
N ARG A 165 -1.44 13.39 9.81
CA ARG A 165 -0.79 12.07 9.73
C ARG A 165 -1.51 11.20 8.71
N ALA A 166 -2.84 11.23 8.69
CA ALA A 166 -3.63 10.53 7.68
C ALA A 166 -3.38 11.12 6.28
N LEU A 167 -3.34 12.44 6.13
CA LEU A 167 -3.02 13.08 4.85
C LEU A 167 -1.61 12.73 4.34
N HIS A 168 -0.63 12.61 5.24
CA HIS A 168 0.70 12.12 4.88
C HIS A 168 0.64 10.71 4.26
N THR A 169 -0.10 9.81 4.90
CA THR A 169 -0.34 8.46 4.41
C THR A 169 -1.05 8.42 3.05
N TYR A 170 -2.11 9.23 2.86
CA TYR A 170 -2.78 9.33 1.57
C TYR A 170 -1.84 9.82 0.47
N ARG A 171 -1.00 10.82 0.79
CA ARG A 171 0.02 11.31 -0.14
C ARG A 171 1.00 10.21 -0.53
N TYR A 172 1.50 9.46 0.45
CA TYR A 172 2.39 8.33 0.20
C TYR A 172 1.75 7.33 -0.78
N GLY A 173 0.52 6.90 -0.51
CA GLY A 173 -0.21 5.96 -1.38
C GLY A 173 -0.45 6.50 -2.79
N MET A 174 -0.80 7.79 -2.92
CA MET A 174 -0.98 8.43 -4.21
C MET A 174 0.31 8.51 -5.02
N ILE A 175 1.41 8.93 -4.40
CA ILE A 175 2.72 9.01 -5.07
C ILE A 175 3.16 7.61 -5.48
N LEU A 176 3.02 6.62 -4.61
CA LEU A 176 3.38 5.24 -4.92
C LEU A 176 2.56 4.69 -6.09
N GLY A 177 1.24 4.91 -6.11
CA GLY A 177 0.38 4.55 -7.24
C GLY A 177 0.82 5.22 -8.55
N ARG A 178 1.10 6.53 -8.51
CA ARG A 178 1.63 7.28 -9.67
C ARG A 178 2.98 6.75 -10.14
N MET A 179 3.85 6.32 -9.22
CA MET A 179 5.15 5.69 -9.56
C MET A 179 4.95 4.36 -10.29
N TYR A 180 4.04 3.51 -9.83
CA TYR A 180 3.72 2.28 -10.55
C TYR A 180 3.15 2.55 -11.95
N ASP A 181 2.27 3.55 -12.08
CA ASP A 181 1.75 3.94 -13.40
C ASP A 181 2.84 4.52 -14.31
N PHE A 182 3.79 5.27 -13.76
CA PHE A 182 4.96 5.75 -14.49
C PHE A 182 5.82 4.60 -15.00
N VAL A 183 6.19 3.64 -14.14
CA VAL A 183 6.96 2.46 -14.55
C VAL A 183 6.19 1.63 -15.58
N ARG A 184 4.88 1.46 -15.43
CA ARG A 184 4.06 0.83 -16.48
C ARG A 184 4.10 1.61 -17.79
N GLY A 185 4.12 2.94 -17.72
CA GLY A 185 4.20 3.81 -18.88
C GLY A 185 5.50 3.68 -19.69
N THR A 186 6.59 3.20 -19.08
CA THR A 186 7.88 2.97 -19.78
C THR A 186 7.88 1.70 -20.62
N LEU A 187 6.91 0.81 -20.44
CA LEU A 187 6.77 -0.41 -21.24
C LEU A 187 6.14 -0.13 -22.61
N PRO A 188 6.50 -0.93 -23.65
CA PRO A 188 5.78 -1.01 -24.90
C PRO A 188 4.28 -1.26 -24.69
N GLU A 189 3.42 -0.68 -25.54
CA GLU A 189 1.96 -0.67 -25.34
C GLU A 189 1.36 -2.08 -25.22
N ASP A 190 1.89 -3.03 -25.99
CA ASP A 190 1.52 -4.45 -25.98
C ASP A 190 1.96 -5.20 -24.72
N GLN A 191 2.90 -4.65 -23.94
CA GLN A 191 3.41 -5.23 -22.70
C GLN A 191 2.84 -4.58 -21.43
N ARG A 192 2.12 -3.45 -21.54
CA ARG A 192 1.61 -2.71 -20.36
C ARG A 192 0.64 -3.51 -19.48
N MET A 193 0.00 -4.52 -20.06
CA MET A 193 -0.96 -5.39 -19.38
C MET A 193 -0.35 -6.74 -18.98
N ASP A 194 0.91 -6.99 -19.32
CA ASP A 194 1.63 -8.21 -18.94
C ASP A 194 2.17 -8.06 -17.51
N PRO A 195 1.70 -8.88 -16.54
CA PRO A 195 2.16 -8.82 -15.16
C PRO A 195 3.66 -9.11 -15.01
N GLU A 196 4.23 -10.03 -15.79
CA GLU A 196 5.65 -10.39 -15.68
C GLU A 196 6.54 -9.28 -16.21
N ALA A 197 6.17 -8.68 -17.35
CA ALA A 197 6.87 -7.52 -17.91
C ALA A 197 6.80 -6.32 -16.95
N PHE A 198 5.65 -6.09 -16.33
CA PHE A 198 5.48 -5.04 -15.33
C PHE A 198 6.34 -5.27 -14.08
N GLU A 199 6.30 -6.47 -13.51
CA GLU A 199 7.11 -6.81 -12.34
C GLU A 199 8.61 -6.69 -12.63
N LYS A 200 9.04 -7.12 -13.83
CA LYS A 200 10.42 -6.93 -14.28
C LYS A 200 10.78 -5.45 -14.38
N ALA A 201 9.94 -4.62 -15.00
CA ALA A 201 10.20 -3.19 -15.13
C ALA A 201 10.29 -2.47 -13.77
N VAL A 202 9.47 -2.87 -12.80
CA VAL A 202 9.59 -2.38 -11.42
C VAL A 202 10.91 -2.81 -10.80
N GLY A 203 11.32 -4.07 -10.98
CA GLY A 203 12.62 -4.58 -10.53
C GLY A 203 13.79 -3.78 -11.12
N ASP A 204 13.81 -3.61 -12.44
CA ASP A 204 14.84 -2.85 -13.17
C ASP A 204 14.90 -1.38 -12.68
N PHE A 205 13.74 -0.74 -12.47
CA PHE A 205 13.67 0.62 -11.92
C PHE A 205 14.24 0.70 -10.51
N VAL A 206 13.90 -0.26 -9.64
CA VAL A 206 14.42 -0.32 -8.27
C VAL A 206 15.93 -0.48 -8.29
N GLU A 207 16.46 -1.40 -9.10
CA GLU A 207 17.90 -1.63 -9.24
C GLU A 207 18.64 -0.37 -9.70
N GLN A 208 18.07 0.37 -10.66
CA GLN A 208 18.66 1.60 -11.18
C GLN A 208 18.69 2.76 -10.16
N HIS A 209 17.70 2.83 -9.26
CA HIS A 209 17.53 3.95 -8.32
C HIS A 209 17.91 3.63 -6.86
N ALA A 210 18.16 2.36 -6.54
CA ALA A 210 18.68 1.92 -5.25
C ALA A 210 20.19 2.22 -5.17
N LYS A 211 20.55 3.40 -4.66
CA LYS A 211 21.95 3.84 -4.52
C LYS A 211 22.64 3.15 -3.34
N ASP A 212 21.90 2.87 -2.27
CA ASP A 212 22.39 2.20 -1.06
C ASP A 212 21.25 1.42 -0.39
N VAL A 213 21.43 0.11 -0.20
CA VAL A 213 20.50 -0.76 0.54
C VAL A 213 21.28 -1.54 1.58
N GLN A 214 20.96 -1.30 2.85
CA GLN A 214 21.58 -2.00 3.98
C GLN A 214 20.50 -2.79 4.70
N ILE A 215 20.57 -4.12 4.65
CA ILE A 215 19.70 -5.00 5.42
C ILE A 215 20.37 -5.27 6.77
N LEU A 216 19.63 -5.07 7.87
CA LEU A 216 20.17 -5.09 9.25
C LEU A 216 19.65 -6.27 10.08
N ILE A 217 18.92 -7.19 9.44
CA ILE A 217 18.39 -8.41 10.06
C ILE A 217 18.88 -9.63 9.29
N GLU A 218 19.07 -10.75 9.98
CA GLU A 218 19.38 -12.03 9.34
C GLU A 218 18.09 -12.63 8.72
N PRO A 219 18.19 -13.25 7.52
CA PRO A 219 17.05 -13.87 6.82
C PRO A 219 16.56 -15.19 7.43
#